data_AF-A0A971EF27-F1
#
_entry.id   AF-A0A971EF27-F1
#
_cell.length_a   1.000
_cell.length_b   1.000
_cell.length_c   1.000
_cell.angle_alpha   90.00
_cell.angle_beta   90.00
_cell.angle_gamma   90.00
#
_symmetry.space_group_name_H-M   'P 1'
#
loop_
_entity.id
_entity.type
_entity.pdbx_description
1 polymer ?
#
loop_
_entity_poly.entity_id
_entity_poly.type
_entity_poly.pdbx_seq_one_letter_code
_entity_poly.pdbx_strand_id
1 'polypeptide(L)'
;MQSIHPFTLTLIRQEKHLVLPTVTSIVLVQNLYDILFQYVIDAHKEEALKNFINQLEQHIKSKSKTPFSASLEELEFLNEGLEELRLLNWMEVPVTVFALEINDTDDEEIRETVLEHLSQLMILKPVSGTNLLYVYPSNIPY
;
A
#
# COMPACT_ATOMS: atom_id res chain seq x y z
N MET A 1 -9.56 30.20 8.30
CA MET A 1 -10.13 28.84 8.18
C MET A 1 -10.00 28.45 6.73
N GLN A 2 -9.14 27.48 6.39
CA GLN A 2 -9.10 26.97 5.01
C GLN A 2 -10.46 26.36 4.70
N SER A 3 -11.11 26.84 3.64
CA SER A 3 -12.36 26.27 3.16
C SER A 3 -12.01 24.96 2.46
N ILE A 4 -12.45 23.84 3.00
CA ILE A 4 -12.25 22.54 2.38
C ILE A 4 -13.25 22.43 1.24
N HIS A 5 -12.78 22.12 0.04
CA HIS A 5 -13.66 21.94 -1.11
C HIS A 5 -14.59 20.74 -0.86
N PRO A 6 -15.88 20.81 -1.26
CA PRO A 6 -16.76 19.67 -1.18
C PRO A 6 -16.19 18.50 -2.00
N PHE A 7 -16.15 17.32 -1.38
CA PHE A 7 -15.65 16.10 -2.00
C PHE A 7 -16.57 14.91 -1.69
N THR A 8 -16.47 13.89 -2.53
CA THR A 8 -17.18 12.62 -2.40
C THR A 8 -16.17 11.48 -2.29
N LEU A 9 -16.40 10.59 -1.31
CA LEU A 9 -15.69 9.32 -1.20
C LEU A 9 -16.65 8.20 -1.56
N THR A 10 -16.41 7.53 -2.67
CA THR A 10 -17.21 6.39 -3.12
C THR A 10 -16.51 5.10 -2.75
N LEU A 11 -17.16 4.28 -1.93
CA LEU A 11 -16.66 2.93 -1.62
C LEU A 11 -16.68 2.08 -2.89
N ILE A 12 -15.52 1.62 -3.34
CA ILE A 12 -15.40 0.79 -4.54
C ILE A 12 -15.41 -0.68 -4.16
N ARG A 13 -14.53 -1.07 -3.24
CA ARG A 13 -14.34 -2.46 -2.84
C ARG A 13 -13.51 -2.56 -1.55
N GLN A 14 -13.36 -3.79 -1.08
CA GLN A 14 -12.47 -4.14 0.02
C GLN A 14 -11.51 -5.24 -0.44
N GLU A 15 -10.23 -5.02 -0.21
CA GLU A 15 -9.15 -5.92 -0.59
C GLU A 15 -8.48 -6.50 0.65
N LYS A 16 -7.88 -7.68 0.53
CA LYS A 16 -6.98 -8.22 1.56
C LYS A 16 -5.56 -7.86 1.17
N HIS A 17 -4.88 -7.14 2.04
CA HIS A 17 -3.48 -6.78 1.84
C HIS A 17 -2.61 -7.47 2.87
N LEU A 18 -1.39 -7.82 2.46
CA LEU A 18 -0.31 -8.09 3.40
C LEU A 18 0.37 -6.78 3.74
N VAL A 19 0.41 -6.44 5.03
CA VAL A 19 0.99 -5.23 5.59
C VAL A 19 2.30 -5.56 6.28
N LEU A 20 3.34 -4.81 5.96
CA LEU A 20 4.65 -4.91 6.58
C LEU A 20 4.59 -4.49 8.06
N PRO A 21 5.19 -5.25 9.00
CA PRO A 21 5.28 -4.84 10.39
C PRO A 21 6.17 -3.61 10.58
N THR A 22 5.93 -2.86 11.65
CA THR A 22 6.54 -1.57 12.02
C THR A 22 8.08 -1.55 12.09
N VAL A 23 8.74 -2.71 12.17
CA VAL A 23 10.18 -2.83 12.46
C VAL A 23 10.86 -3.63 11.37
N THR A 24 11.21 -2.99 10.25
CA THR A 24 11.98 -3.65 9.20
C THR A 24 13.06 -2.73 8.64
N SER A 25 14.32 -3.18 8.73
CA SER A 25 15.51 -2.52 8.19
C SER A 25 15.74 -2.88 6.71
N ILE A 26 16.60 -2.13 6.02
CA ILE A 26 17.00 -2.44 4.62
C ILE A 26 17.62 -3.85 4.49
N VAL A 27 18.28 -4.35 5.54
CA VAL A 27 18.84 -5.72 5.57
C VAL A 27 17.75 -6.78 5.41
N LEU A 28 16.54 -6.51 5.91
CA LEU A 28 15.41 -7.42 5.77
C LEU A 28 14.93 -7.50 4.32
N VAL A 29 15.08 -6.43 3.52
CA VAL A 29 14.66 -6.43 2.11
C VAL A 29 15.54 -7.35 1.26
N GLN A 30 16.86 -7.31 1.47
CA GLN A 30 17.80 -8.19 0.76
C GLN A 30 17.56 -9.65 1.13
N ASN A 31 17.42 -9.94 2.42
CA ASN A 31 17.09 -11.29 2.88
C ASN A 31 15.72 -11.76 2.34
N LEU A 32 14.74 -10.86 2.25
CA LEU A 32 13.42 -11.18 1.73
C LEU A 32 13.47 -11.52 0.24
N TYR A 33 14.26 -10.79 -0.57
CA TYR A 33 14.47 -11.14 -1.97
C TYR A 33 15.01 -12.56 -2.10
N ASP A 34 16.07 -12.89 -1.36
CA ASP A 34 16.69 -14.23 -1.43
C ASP A 34 15.71 -15.34 -1.01
N ILE A 35 14.92 -15.11 0.05
CA ILE A 35 13.89 -16.04 0.53
C ILE A 35 12.74 -16.18 -0.47
N LEU A 36 12.35 -15.12 -1.17
CA LEU A 36 11.22 -15.19 -2.11
C LEU A 36 11.63 -15.69 -3.49
N PHE A 37 12.90 -15.51 -3.88
CA PHE A 37 13.42 -15.89 -5.19
C PHE A 37 13.31 -17.40 -5.45
N GLN A 38 13.43 -18.24 -4.42
CA GLN A 38 13.23 -19.71 -4.54
C GLN A 38 11.81 -20.11 -4.97
N TYR A 39 10.80 -19.23 -4.82
CA TYR A 39 9.42 -19.48 -5.21
C TYR A 39 9.08 -18.95 -6.61
N VAL A 40 10.02 -18.24 -7.23
CA VAL A 40 9.90 -17.69 -8.57
C VAL A 40 10.45 -18.70 -9.57
N ILE A 41 9.56 -19.21 -10.43
CA ILE A 41 9.88 -20.30 -11.39
C ILE A 41 10.08 -19.84 -12.83
N ASP A 42 9.76 -18.59 -13.14
CA ASP A 42 9.83 -18.03 -14.49
C ASP A 42 10.25 -16.55 -14.47
N ALA A 43 10.67 -16.04 -15.63
CA ALA A 43 11.19 -14.68 -15.78
C ALA A 43 10.16 -13.57 -15.50
N HIS A 44 8.88 -13.84 -15.74
CA HIS A 44 7.81 -12.87 -15.48
C HIS A 44 7.58 -12.70 -13.98
N LYS A 45 7.57 -13.81 -13.24
CA LYS A 45 7.51 -13.79 -11.78
C LYS A 45 8.76 -13.18 -11.15
N GLU A 46 9.92 -13.32 -11.78
CA GLU A 46 11.15 -12.68 -11.32
C GLU A 46 11.07 -11.17 -11.46
N GLU A 47 10.53 -10.68 -12.57
CA GLU A 47 10.29 -9.26 -12.76
C GLU A 47 9.26 -8.71 -11.75
N ALA A 48 8.18 -9.46 -11.49
CA ALA A 48 7.20 -9.12 -10.46
C ALA A 48 7.84 -9.05 -9.06
N LEU A 49 8.71 -10.00 -8.70
CA LEU A 49 9.46 -9.99 -7.44
C LEU A 49 10.38 -8.78 -7.35
N LYS A 50 11.14 -8.47 -8.42
CA LYS A 50 12.03 -7.30 -8.46
C LYS A 50 11.25 -6.00 -8.27
N ASN A 51 10.09 -5.89 -8.90
CA ASN A 51 9.21 -4.73 -8.76
C ASN A 51 8.69 -4.60 -7.33
N PHE A 52 8.20 -5.68 -6.72
CA PHE A 52 7.74 -5.70 -5.33
C PHE A 52 8.85 -5.27 -4.36
N ILE A 53 10.04 -5.85 -4.50
CA ILE A 53 11.19 -5.53 -3.64
C ILE A 53 11.65 -4.08 -3.82
N ASN A 54 11.65 -3.56 -5.05
CA ASN A 54 11.97 -2.15 -5.31
C ASN A 54 10.94 -1.21 -4.64
N GLN A 55 9.64 -1.52 -4.73
CA GLN A 55 8.60 -0.74 -4.05
C GLN A 55 8.79 -0.76 -2.52
N LEU A 56 9.14 -1.90 -1.95
CA LEU A 56 9.42 -2.05 -0.52
C LEU A 56 10.65 -1.22 -0.11
N GLU A 57 11.74 -1.27 -0.89
CA GLU A 57 12.92 -0.44 -0.64
C GLU A 57 12.60 1.06 -0.69
N GLN A 58 11.86 1.50 -1.71
CA GLN A 58 11.46 2.89 -1.84
C GLN A 58 10.61 3.34 -0.65
N HIS A 59 9.69 2.48 -0.20
CA HIS A 59 8.89 2.76 0.98
C HIS A 59 9.74 2.98 2.22
N ILE A 60 10.67 2.06 2.52
CA ILE A 60 11.58 2.16 3.67
C ILE A 60 12.45 3.42 3.57
N LYS A 61 12.95 3.76 2.38
CA LYS A 61 13.75 4.97 2.14
C LYS A 61 12.93 6.26 2.31
N SER A 62 11.65 6.24 1.93
CA SER A 62 10.75 7.41 1.97
C SER A 62 10.32 7.83 3.38
N LYS A 63 10.48 6.94 4.39
CA LYS A 63 9.95 7.14 5.75
C LYS A 63 8.47 7.52 5.75
N SER A 64 7.68 6.86 4.90
CA SER A 64 6.24 7.11 4.81
C SER A 64 5.56 6.99 6.17
N LYS A 65 4.54 7.81 6.40
CA LYS A 65 3.67 7.72 7.58
C LYS A 65 2.54 6.70 7.41
N THR A 66 2.53 5.96 6.32
CA THR A 66 1.54 4.91 6.03
C THR A 66 2.23 3.56 6.04
N PRO A 67 1.52 2.45 6.32
CA PRO A 67 2.11 1.14 6.17
C PRO A 67 2.52 0.87 4.71
N PHE A 68 3.55 0.03 4.53
CA PHE A 68 3.72 -0.68 3.26
C PHE A 68 2.69 -1.80 3.18
N SER A 69 2.04 -1.93 2.04
CA SER A 69 1.08 -2.99 1.80
C SER A 69 0.99 -3.30 0.32
N ALA A 70 0.72 -4.57 0.00
CA ALA A 70 0.33 -5.02 -1.33
C ALA A 70 -0.88 -5.96 -1.22
N SER A 71 -1.75 -5.97 -2.22
CA SER A 71 -2.93 -6.84 -2.22
C SER A 71 -2.51 -8.31 -2.40
N LEU A 72 -3.30 -9.25 -1.88
CA LEU A 72 -3.03 -10.68 -2.08
C LEU A 72 -3.08 -11.06 -3.57
N GLU A 73 -3.87 -10.35 -4.38
CA GLU A 73 -3.94 -10.54 -5.83
C GLU A 73 -2.62 -10.11 -6.51
N GLU A 74 -2.06 -8.97 -6.10
CA GLU A 74 -0.74 -8.53 -6.57
C GLU A 74 0.39 -9.49 -6.17
N LEU A 75 0.23 -10.21 -5.06
CA LEU A 75 1.22 -11.14 -4.52
C LEU A 75 0.98 -12.60 -4.89
N GLU A 76 -0.09 -12.91 -5.64
CA GLU A 76 -0.47 -14.28 -5.99
C GLU A 76 0.67 -15.01 -6.73
N PHE A 77 1.50 -14.27 -7.47
CA PHE A 77 2.66 -14.83 -8.17
C PHE A 77 3.67 -15.54 -7.27
N LEU A 78 3.71 -15.19 -5.97
CA LEU A 78 4.60 -15.80 -4.97
C LEU A 78 4.16 -17.21 -4.56
N ASN A 79 2.91 -17.61 -4.81
CA ASN A 79 2.38 -18.91 -4.41
C ASN A 79 2.73 -19.27 -2.94
N GLU A 80 3.55 -20.30 -2.72
CA GLU A 80 4.02 -20.75 -1.40
C GLU A 80 4.86 -19.69 -0.66
N GLY A 81 5.50 -18.77 -1.39
CA GLY A 81 6.21 -17.63 -0.81
C GLY A 81 5.31 -16.67 -0.03
N LEU A 82 3.98 -16.71 -0.21
CA LEU A 82 3.04 -15.99 0.66
C LEU A 82 3.09 -16.50 2.11
N GLU A 83 3.33 -17.79 2.31
CA GLU A 83 3.46 -18.35 3.66
C GLU A 83 4.73 -17.83 4.36
N GLU A 84 5.83 -17.63 3.62
CA GLU A 84 7.04 -17.01 4.17
C GLU A 84 6.77 -15.59 4.66
N LEU A 85 5.99 -14.80 3.91
CA LEU A 85 5.59 -13.46 4.35
C LEU A 85 4.81 -13.52 5.67
N ARG A 86 3.90 -14.48 5.81
CA ARG A 86 3.15 -14.69 7.06
C ARG A 86 4.07 -15.11 8.21
N LEU A 87 5.04 -16.00 7.96
CA LEU A 87 6.05 -16.40 8.95
C LEU A 87 6.94 -15.22 9.39
N LEU A 88 7.17 -14.27 8.49
CA LEU A 88 7.87 -13.01 8.78
C LEU A 88 6.98 -11.94 9.44
N ASN A 89 5.81 -12.34 9.97
CA ASN A 89 4.84 -11.49 10.65
C ASN A 89 4.21 -10.39 9.78
N TRP A 90 4.10 -10.60 8.47
CA TRP A 90 3.24 -9.74 7.65
C TRP A 90 1.78 -9.98 8.03
N MET A 91 1.05 -8.90 8.27
CA MET A 91 -0.33 -8.97 8.75
C MET A 91 -1.29 -8.91 7.56
N GLU A 92 -2.24 -9.83 7.50
CA GLU A 92 -3.37 -9.70 6.58
C GLU A 92 -4.38 -8.70 7.13
N VAL A 93 -4.61 -7.63 6.37
CA VAL A 93 -5.46 -6.51 6.75
C VAL A 93 -6.53 -6.28 5.69
N PRO A 94 -7.80 -6.07 6.08
CA PRO A 94 -8.83 -5.59 5.16
C PRO A 94 -8.58 -4.12 4.82
N VAL A 95 -8.16 -3.84 3.59
CA VAL A 95 -7.97 -2.48 3.09
C VAL A 95 -9.20 -2.07 2.29
N THR A 96 -9.72 -0.89 2.59
CA THR A 96 -10.89 -0.35 1.90
C THR A 96 -10.43 0.54 0.75
N VAL A 97 -10.95 0.32 -0.45
CA VAL A 97 -10.62 1.13 -1.63
C VAL A 97 -11.74 2.13 -1.86
N PHE A 98 -11.41 3.41 -1.75
CA PHE A 98 -12.31 4.52 -2.08
C PHE A 98 -11.87 5.19 -3.37
N ALA A 99 -12.83 5.69 -4.16
CA ALA A 99 -12.56 6.70 -5.17
C ALA A 99 -12.83 8.08 -4.57
N LEU A 100 -11.88 9.00 -4.74
CA LEU A 100 -12.02 10.40 -4.36
C LEU A 100 -12.43 11.21 -5.59
N GLU A 101 -13.53 11.94 -5.46
CA GLU A 101 -14.00 12.91 -6.45
C GLU A 101 -14.15 14.27 -5.75
N ILE A 102 -13.56 15.32 -6.33
CA ILE A 102 -13.68 16.68 -5.81
C ILE A 102 -14.71 17.38 -6.67
N ASN A 103 -15.74 17.95 -6.03
CA ASN A 103 -16.83 18.54 -6.79
C ASN A 103 -16.32 19.76 -7.55
N ASP A 104 -16.67 19.83 -8.84
CA ASP A 104 -16.47 20.97 -9.72
C ASP A 104 -15.00 21.37 -10.00
N THR A 105 -14.01 20.50 -9.71
CA THR A 105 -12.60 20.75 -10.05
C THR A 105 -11.73 19.49 -10.05
N ASP A 106 -10.74 19.45 -10.95
CA ASP A 106 -9.65 18.46 -10.99
C ASP A 106 -8.30 19.09 -10.58
N ASP A 107 -8.35 20.19 -9.82
CA ASP A 107 -7.15 20.90 -9.37
C ASP A 107 -6.34 20.06 -8.35
N GLU A 108 -5.07 19.81 -8.69
CA GLU A 108 -4.16 19.00 -7.87
C GLU A 108 -3.81 19.67 -6.52
N GLU A 109 -3.72 21.01 -6.43
CA GLU A 109 -3.45 21.68 -5.14
C GLU A 109 -4.63 21.52 -4.18
N ILE A 110 -5.85 21.59 -4.71
CA ILE A 110 -7.07 21.34 -3.95
C ILE A 110 -7.12 19.88 -3.51
N ARG A 111 -6.73 18.96 -4.41
CA ARG A 111 -6.66 17.54 -4.11
C ARG A 111 -5.67 17.22 -3.00
N GLU A 112 -4.47 17.78 -3.04
CA GLU A 112 -3.50 17.64 -1.96
C GLU A 112 -4.06 18.15 -0.64
N THR A 113 -4.74 19.31 -0.64
CA THR A 113 -5.39 19.85 0.56
C THR A 113 -6.46 18.90 1.13
N VAL A 114 -7.29 18.30 0.28
CA VAL A 114 -8.29 17.31 0.70
C VAL A 114 -7.63 16.05 1.24
N LEU A 115 -6.57 15.55 0.60
CA LEU A 115 -5.81 14.39 1.06
C LEU A 115 -5.14 14.66 2.42
N GLU A 116 -4.54 15.83 2.60
CA GLU A 116 -3.97 16.25 3.87
C GLU A 116 -5.04 16.28 4.97
N HIS A 117 -6.22 16.81 4.68
CA HIS A 117 -7.33 16.79 5.62
C HIS A 117 -7.79 15.37 5.97
N LEU A 118 -8.02 14.52 4.97
CA LEU A 118 -8.41 13.13 5.17
C LEU A 118 -7.35 12.34 5.96
N SER A 119 -6.06 12.65 5.76
CA SER A 119 -4.96 12.00 6.50
C SER A 119 -4.96 12.31 8.00
N GLN A 120 -5.64 13.37 8.43
CA GLN A 120 -5.85 13.69 9.85
C GLN A 120 -6.99 12.86 10.47
N LEU A 121 -7.87 12.29 9.64
CA LEU A 121 -9.05 11.55 10.07
C LEU A 121 -8.86 10.04 9.97
N MET A 122 -8.10 9.59 8.97
CA MET A 122 -7.90 8.18 8.65
C MET A 122 -6.52 7.93 8.06
N ILE A 123 -6.12 6.67 8.11
CA ILE A 123 -4.86 6.20 7.57
C ILE A 123 -5.12 5.89 6.10
N LEU A 124 -4.58 6.72 5.21
CA LEU A 124 -4.81 6.57 3.79
C LEU A 124 -3.52 6.65 2.99
N LYS A 125 -3.50 5.94 1.87
CA LYS A 125 -2.44 5.99 0.87
C LYS A 125 -3.08 6.19 -0.51
N PRO A 126 -2.77 7.29 -1.22
CA PRO A 126 -3.24 7.46 -2.59
C PRO A 126 -2.57 6.45 -3.53
N VAL A 127 -3.32 5.96 -4.52
CA VAL A 127 -2.82 5.07 -5.57
C VAL A 127 -2.33 5.94 -6.73
N SER A 128 -1.02 5.92 -6.97
CA SER A 128 -0.36 6.77 -7.97
C SER A 128 -1.02 6.70 -9.35
N GLY A 129 -1.28 7.85 -9.95
CA GLY A 129 -1.88 7.96 -11.30
C GLY A 129 -3.36 7.62 -11.37
N THR A 130 -4.05 7.47 -10.22
CA THR A 130 -5.50 7.20 -10.17
C THR A 130 -6.19 8.13 -9.17
N ASN A 131 -7.53 8.10 -9.13
CA ASN A 131 -8.33 8.74 -8.09
C ASN A 131 -8.62 7.82 -6.88
N LEU A 132 -7.96 6.67 -6.79
CA LEU A 132 -8.21 5.69 -5.75
C LEU A 132 -7.35 5.95 -4.50
N LEU A 133 -7.94 5.64 -3.35
CA LEU A 133 -7.33 5.71 -2.03
C LEU A 133 -7.43 4.35 -1.36
N TYR A 134 -6.31 3.84 -0.87
CA TYR A 134 -6.29 2.76 0.09
C TYR A 134 -6.48 3.35 1.49
N VAL A 135 -7.53 2.92 2.17
CA VAL A 135 -7.85 3.32 3.54
C VAL A 135 -7.69 2.11 4.45
N TYR A 136 -6.83 2.28 5.45
CA TYR A 136 -6.44 1.23 6.37
C TYR A 136 -7.22 1.32 7.69
N PRO A 137 -7.61 0.17 8.27
CA PRO A 137 -8.18 0.12 9.61
C PRO A 137 -7.31 0.84 10.67
N SER A 138 -7.96 1.56 11.58
CA SER A 138 -7.28 2.37 12.62
C SER A 138 -6.58 1.55 13.70
N ASN A 139 -6.79 0.24 13.75
CA ASN A 139 -6.25 -0.67 14.75
C ASN A 139 -5.00 -1.42 14.28
N ILE A 140 -4.44 -1.06 13.12
CA ILE A 140 -3.20 -1.67 12.64
C ILE A 140 -2.02 -1.04 13.39
N PRO A 141 -1.11 -1.84 13.95
CA PRO A 141 0.17 -1.34 14.44
C PRO A 141 1.11 -1.09 13.24
N TYR A 142 1.21 0.15 12.75
CA TYR A 142 2.12 0.56 11.66
C TYR A 142 2.92 1.82 12.02
#